data_AF-A0A954AKI5-F1
#
_entry.id   AF-A0A954AKI5-F1
#
_cell.length_a   1.000
_cell.length_b   1.000
_cell.length_c   1.000
_cell.angle_alpha   90.00
_cell.angle_beta   90.00
_cell.angle_gamma   90.00
#
_symmetry.space_group_name_H-M   'P 1'
#
loop_
_entity.id
_entity.type
_entity.pdbx_description
1 polymer ?
#
loop_
_entity_poly.entity_id
_entity_poly.type
_entity_poly.pdbx_seq_one_letter_code
_entity_poly.pdbx_strand_id
1 'polypeptide(L)'
;METTVFIRPEVSGLLAKTIEARLHADLPGLPTRDRILEVQEQFAGVKTLPVYVILDPSTEQVLGRLDGATSTEGFRTWLEESIAAHAK
;
A
#
# COMPACT_ATOMS: atom_id res chain seq x y z
N MET A 1 -3.35 -13.96 -11.39
CA MET A 1 -4.80 -14.17 -11.27
C MET A 1 -5.24 -13.40 -10.05
N GLU A 2 -5.96 -12.31 -10.22
CA GLU A 2 -6.50 -11.53 -9.11
C GLU A 2 -7.59 -12.41 -8.45
N THR A 3 -7.25 -13.06 -7.33
CA THR A 3 -8.23 -13.85 -6.59
C THR A 3 -9.24 -12.87 -6.02
N THR A 4 -10.48 -12.99 -6.46
CA THR A 4 -11.59 -12.20 -5.95
C THR A 4 -11.75 -12.47 -4.45
N VAL A 5 -11.19 -11.61 -3.59
CA VAL A 5 -11.25 -11.66 -2.11
C VAL A 5 -12.65 -11.38 -1.54
N PHE A 6 -13.69 -11.41 -2.37
CA PHE A 6 -15.04 -11.14 -1.93
C PHE A 6 -15.60 -12.33 -1.14
N ILE A 7 -15.42 -12.28 0.19
CA ILE A 7 -16.04 -13.15 1.23
C ILE A 7 -17.59 -12.98 1.27
N ARG A 8 -18.18 -12.51 0.16
CA ARG A 8 -19.47 -11.80 0.16
C ARG A 8 -20.64 -12.64 0.66
N PRO A 9 -20.81 -13.94 0.33
CA PRO A 9 -21.98 -14.67 0.82
C PRO A 9 -22.03 -14.75 2.35
N GLU A 10 -20.92 -15.14 2.98
CA GLU A 10 -20.84 -15.46 4.40
C GLU A 10 -20.88 -14.22 5.31
N VAL A 11 -20.38 -13.07 4.82
CA VAL A 11 -20.36 -11.81 5.60
C VAL A 11 -21.36 -10.75 5.12
N SER A 12 -22.15 -11.01 4.06
CA SER A 12 -23.11 -10.02 3.51
C SER A 12 -24.06 -9.45 4.55
N GLY A 13 -24.64 -10.30 5.40
CA GLY A 13 -25.57 -9.90 6.46
C GLY A 13 -24.90 -9.09 7.58
N LEU A 14 -23.57 -9.22 7.75
CA LEU A 14 -22.79 -8.41 8.69
C LEU A 14 -22.38 -7.09 8.05
N LEU A 15 -21.93 -7.09 6.79
CA LEU A 15 -21.58 -5.87 6.05
C LEU A 15 -22.76 -4.91 5.92
N ALA A 16 -23.98 -5.42 5.73
CA ALA A 16 -25.20 -4.60 5.70
C ALA A 16 -25.45 -3.80 7.01
N LYS A 17 -24.77 -4.15 8.10
CA LYS A 17 -24.85 -3.45 9.40
C LYS A 17 -23.72 -2.44 9.59
N THR A 18 -22.87 -2.24 8.59
CA THR A 18 -21.67 -1.39 8.66
C THR A 18 -21.71 -0.31 7.59
N ILE A 19 -20.98 0.78 7.82
CA ILE A 19 -20.70 1.78 6.78
C ILE A 19 -19.35 1.41 6.16
N GLU A 20 -19.36 1.03 4.88
CA GLU A 20 -18.14 0.73 4.13
C GLU A 20 -17.53 2.05 3.63
N ALA A 21 -16.33 2.38 4.12
CA ALA A 21 -15.52 3.48 3.59
C ALA A 21 -14.38 2.92 2.73
N ARG A 22 -14.42 3.20 1.42
CA ARG A 22 -13.35 2.81 0.49
C ARG A 22 -12.38 3.96 0.27
N LEU A 23 -11.20 3.85 0.88
CA LEU A 23 -10.18 4.90 0.90
C LEU A 23 -9.12 4.63 -0.17
N HIS A 24 -9.47 4.84 -1.43
CA HIS A 24 -8.57 4.65 -2.59
C HIS A 24 -7.63 5.85 -2.75
N ALA A 25 -6.31 5.62 -2.66
CA ALA A 25 -5.28 6.66 -2.78
C ALA A 25 -4.70 6.79 -4.21
N ASP A 26 -5.16 5.96 -5.15
CA ASP A 26 -4.63 5.78 -6.50
C ASP A 26 -5.41 6.51 -7.60
N LEU A 27 -6.52 7.18 -7.27
CA LEU A 27 -7.32 7.91 -8.26
C LEU A 27 -6.70 9.29 -8.60
N PRO A 28 -6.37 9.57 -9.88
CA PRO A 28 -5.85 10.88 -10.28
C PRO A 28 -6.89 11.99 -10.07
N GLY A 29 -6.45 13.13 -9.54
CA GLY A 29 -7.30 14.32 -9.32
C GLY A 29 -7.90 14.45 -7.92
N LEU A 30 -7.58 13.56 -6.98
CA LEU A 30 -7.97 13.74 -5.58
C LEU A 30 -7.07 14.78 -4.89
N PRO A 31 -7.63 15.83 -4.26
CA PRO A 31 -6.85 16.87 -3.56
C PRO A 31 -6.11 16.39 -2.29
N THR A 32 -6.20 15.10 -1.95
CA THR A 32 -6.09 14.69 -0.54
C THR A 32 -5.54 13.27 -0.37
N ARG A 33 -4.59 12.84 -1.20
CA ARG A 33 -3.83 11.60 -0.95
C ARG A 33 -3.36 11.54 0.50
N ASP A 34 -2.74 12.60 0.99
CA ASP A 34 -2.20 12.64 2.35
C ASP A 34 -3.30 12.55 3.42
N ARG A 35 -4.45 13.19 3.18
CA ARG A 35 -5.61 13.08 4.08
C ARG A 35 -6.24 11.68 4.06
N ILE A 36 -6.24 11.00 2.92
CA ILE A 36 -6.70 9.60 2.81
C ILE A 36 -5.78 8.69 3.63
N LEU A 37 -4.46 8.91 3.55
CA LEU A 37 -3.47 8.17 4.33
C LEU A 37 -3.59 8.43 5.83
N GLU A 38 -3.84 9.68 6.24
CA GLU A 38 -4.15 10.01 7.64
C GLU A 38 -5.39 9.28 8.15
N VAL A 39 -6.46 9.23 7.34
CA VAL A 39 -7.70 8.53 7.71
C VAL A 39 -7.45 7.02 7.79
N GLN A 40 -6.67 6.45 6.87
CA GLN A 40 -6.27 5.04 6.96
C GLN A 40 -5.46 4.75 8.24
N GLU A 41 -4.50 5.61 8.56
CA GLU A 41 -3.72 5.48 9.80
C GLU A 41 -4.59 5.63 11.05
N GLN A 42 -5.50 6.62 11.08
CA GLN A 42 -6.40 6.88 12.20
C GLN A 42 -7.38 5.73 12.47
N PHE A 43 -7.98 5.15 11.42
CA PHE A 43 -9.07 4.18 11.57
C PHE A 43 -8.63 2.72 11.41
N ALA A 44 -7.61 2.44 10.60
CA ALA A 44 -7.12 1.10 10.36
C ALA A 44 -5.79 0.80 11.07
N GLY A 45 -5.06 1.82 11.56
CA GLY A 45 -3.77 1.65 12.22
C GLY A 45 -2.64 1.17 11.29
N VAL A 46 -2.91 1.04 9.99
CA VAL A 46 -1.97 0.55 8.97
C VAL A 46 -2.19 1.30 7.65
N LYS A 47 -1.09 1.63 6.96
CA LYS A 47 -1.10 2.10 5.56
C LYS A 47 -0.96 0.85 4.69
N THR A 48 -2.07 0.27 4.26
CA THR A 48 -2.07 -1.09 3.67
C THR A 48 -1.52 -1.15 2.25
N LEU A 49 -1.55 -0.05 1.48
CA LEU A 49 -1.10 0.02 0.08
C LEU A 49 -0.62 1.44 -0.26
N PRO A 50 0.25 1.62 -1.26
CA PRO A 50 0.93 0.59 -2.07
C PRO A 50 2.04 -0.15 -1.30
N VAL A 51 2.43 -1.32 -1.79
CA VAL A 51 3.66 -2.03 -1.39
C VAL A 51 4.64 -1.93 -2.55
N TYR A 52 5.85 -1.44 -2.28
CA TYR A 52 6.94 -1.40 -3.24
C TYR A 52 7.97 -2.47 -2.91
N VAL A 53 8.49 -3.15 -3.94
CA VAL A 53 9.52 -4.17 -3.81
C VAL A 53 10.60 -3.91 -4.85
N ILE A 54 11.86 -3.96 -4.44
CA ILE A 54 13.04 -3.96 -5.32
C ILE A 54 13.50 -5.41 -5.43
N LEU A 55 13.68 -5.89 -6.65
CA LEU A 55 14.05 -7.27 -6.96
C LEU A 55 15.35 -7.28 -7.75
N ASP A 56 16.20 -8.27 -7.48
CA ASP A 56 17.25 -8.67 -8.40
C ASP A 56 16.59 -9.40 -9.60
N PRO A 57 16.75 -8.92 -10.84
CA PRO A 57 16.09 -9.51 -12.00
C PRO A 57 16.62 -10.90 -12.37
N SER A 58 17.80 -11.30 -11.88
CA SER A 58 18.43 -12.58 -12.19
C SER A 58 18.10 -13.68 -11.17
N THR A 59 17.94 -13.31 -9.90
CA THR A 59 17.69 -14.25 -8.80
C THR A 59 16.27 -14.16 -8.24
N GLU A 60 15.49 -13.16 -8.66
CA GLU A 60 14.19 -12.79 -8.08
C GLU A 60 14.25 -12.49 -6.57
N GLN A 61 15.45 -12.27 -6.02
CA GLN A 61 15.63 -11.97 -4.61
C GLN A 61 15.11 -10.56 -4.29
N VAL A 62 14.38 -10.45 -3.17
CA VAL A 62 13.95 -9.15 -2.62
C VAL A 62 15.14 -8.43 -2.02
N LEU A 63 15.47 -7.30 -2.63
CA LEU A 63 16.52 -6.37 -2.23
C LEU A 63 15.99 -5.29 -1.28
N GLY A 64 14.73 -4.89 -1.45
CA GLY A 64 14.09 -3.90 -0.59
C GLY A 64 12.58 -4.03 -0.61
N ARG A 65 11.94 -3.73 0.51
CA ARG A 65 10.48 -3.68 0.64
C ARG A 65 10.08 -2.42 1.38
N LEU A 66 9.08 -1.71 0.85
CA LEU A 66 8.44 -0.57 1.48
C LEU A 66 6.94 -0.81 1.51
N ASP A 67 6.38 -0.92 2.71
CA ASP A 67 4.96 -1.11 2.93
C ASP A 67 4.27 0.24 3.20
N GLY A 68 3.17 0.48 2.48
CA GLY A 68 2.36 1.67 2.64
C GLY A 68 2.88 2.88 1.87
N ALA A 69 2.08 3.93 1.87
CA ALA A 69 2.43 5.17 1.22
C ALA A 69 3.43 6.00 2.06
N THR A 70 4.38 6.62 1.36
CA THR A 70 5.34 7.58 1.92
C THR A 70 5.32 8.89 1.14
N SER A 71 6.07 9.90 1.59
CA SER A 71 6.29 11.15 0.84
C SER A 71 7.26 10.90 -0.32
N THR A 72 7.30 11.81 -1.31
CA THR A 72 8.27 11.72 -2.43
C THR A 72 9.71 11.66 -1.94
N GLU A 73 10.04 12.44 -0.90
CA GLU A 73 11.36 12.45 -0.28
C GLU A 73 11.66 11.11 0.41
N GLY A 74 10.73 10.60 1.23
CA GLY A 74 10.89 9.29 1.88
C GLY A 74 11.02 8.14 0.88
N PHE A 75 10.32 8.22 -0.26
CA PHE A 75 10.45 7.24 -1.33
C PHE A 75 11.83 7.30 -2.00
N ARG A 76 12.35 8.51 -2.26
CA ARG A 76 13.70 8.70 -2.81
C ARG A 76 14.75 8.14 -1.86
N THR A 77 14.70 8.47 -0.57
CA THR A 77 15.67 7.99 0.42
C THR A 77 15.69 6.47 0.48
N TRP A 78 14.51 5.84 0.54
CA TRP A 78 14.40 4.38 0.53
C TRP A 78 15.03 3.74 -0.73
N LEU A 79 14.83 4.33 -1.91
CA LEU A 79 15.44 3.86 -3.15
C LEU A 79 16.97 3.95 -3.12
N GLU A 80 17.51 5.09 -2.71
CA GLU A 80 18.95 5.34 -2.64
C GLU A 80 19.65 4.37 -1.68
N GLU A 81 19.07 4.17 -0.49
CA GLU A 81 19.57 3.23 0.52
C GLU A 81 19.53 1.79 0.02
N SER A 82 18.43 1.39 -0.61
CA SER A 82 18.27 0.02 -1.14
C SER A 82 19.26 -0.28 -2.28
N ILE A 83 19.55 0.70 -3.14
CA ILE A 83 20.56 0.55 -4.20
C ILE A 83 21.97 0.47 -3.60
N ALA A 84 22.30 1.35 -2.66
CA ALA A 84 23.62 1.40 -2.04
C ALA A 84 23.95 0.11 -1.26
N ALA A 85 22.95 -0.51 -0.62
CA ALA A 85 23.10 -1.78 0.10
C ALA A 85 23.51 -2.97 -0.80
N HIS A 86 23.27 -2.86 -2.11
CA HIS A 86 23.44 -3.96 -3.07
C HIS A 86 24.39 -3.67 -4.23
N ALA A 87 25.08 -2.53 -4.21
CA ALA A 87 26.09 -2.15 -5.22
C ALA A 87 27.48 -2.78 -4.98
N LYS A 88 27.56 -3.98 -4.37
CA LYS A 88 28.82 -4.69 -4.08
C LYS A 88 28.97 -5.98 -4.87
#